data_AF-W9E7E8-F1
#
_entry.id   AF-W9E7E8-F1
#
_cell.length_a   1.000
_cell.length_b   1.000
_cell.length_c   1.000
_cell.angle_alpha   90.00
_cell.angle_beta   90.00
_cell.angle_gamma   90.00
#
_symmetry.space_group_name_H-M   'P 1'
#
loop_
_entity.id
_entity.type
_entity.pdbx_description
1 polymer ?
#
loop_
_entity_poly.entity_id
_entity_poly.type
_entity_poly.pdbx_seq_one_letter_code
_entity_poly.pdbx_strand_id
1 'polypeptide(L)'
;MASVFKTLKKKPYTEIIYMNWSIKLTSTYKEVYSKDSGPSFHVDGERYHIFDFKSSDDIELSLKWNDGNNTSIESAINHVLNSLTIPNEYMPDLNLNINIILKKKEDFSAIYLVFVPDAKRLYVIENIIHKNRKRRILIMSFGV
;
A
#
# COMPACT_ATOMS: atom_id res chain seq x y z
N MET A 1 9.80 -41.64 -13.59
CA MET A 1 8.62 -40.90 -13.11
C MET A 1 8.86 -39.42 -13.31
N ALA A 2 8.02 -38.73 -14.09
CA ALA A 2 8.12 -37.28 -14.26
C ALA A 2 7.44 -36.60 -13.07
N SER A 3 8.20 -35.81 -12.31
CA SER A 3 7.64 -34.98 -11.23
C SER A 3 6.90 -33.81 -11.86
N VAL A 4 5.57 -33.79 -11.73
CA VAL A 4 4.74 -32.67 -12.18
C VAL A 4 4.86 -31.56 -11.13
N PHE A 5 5.77 -30.61 -11.36
CA PHE A 5 5.74 -29.35 -10.65
C PHE A 5 4.49 -28.59 -11.07
N LYS A 6 3.44 -28.67 -10.25
CA LYS A 6 2.25 -27.82 -10.39
C LYS A 6 2.67 -26.41 -10.01
N THR A 7 3.12 -25.62 -10.99
CA THR A 7 3.40 -24.20 -10.82
C THR A 7 2.11 -23.50 -10.40
N LEU A 8 1.95 -23.28 -9.09
CA LEU A 8 0.95 -22.37 -8.57
C LEU A 8 1.25 -21.00 -9.18
N LYS A 9 0.48 -20.58 -10.19
CA LYS A 9 0.51 -19.20 -10.68
C LYS A 9 0.18 -18.31 -9.49
N LYS A 10 1.18 -17.64 -8.94
CA LYS A 10 0.99 -16.64 -7.88
C LYS A 10 0.01 -15.61 -8.43
N LYS A 11 -1.08 -15.37 -7.70
CA LYS A 11 -2.03 -14.32 -8.08
C LYS A 11 -1.27 -12.99 -8.13
N PRO A 12 -1.52 -12.15 -9.15
CA PRO A 12 -0.92 -10.83 -9.18
C PRO A 12 -1.31 -10.06 -7.92
N TYR A 13 -0.41 -9.22 -7.41
CA TYR A 13 -0.67 -8.47 -6.19
C TYR A 13 -1.89 -7.54 -6.31
N THR A 14 -2.21 -7.09 -7.53
CA THR A 14 -3.42 -6.28 -7.78
C THR A 14 -4.72 -7.01 -7.48
N GLU A 15 -4.75 -8.35 -7.52
CA GLU A 15 -5.91 -9.13 -7.09
C GLU A 15 -6.07 -9.08 -5.57
N ILE A 16 -4.95 -9.06 -4.82
CA ILE A 16 -4.94 -8.91 -3.36
C ILE A 16 -5.43 -7.50 -2.98
N ILE A 17 -4.99 -6.47 -3.70
CA ILE A 17 -5.48 -5.10 -3.54
C ILE A 17 -7.01 -5.06 -3.72
N TYR A 18 -7.53 -5.71 -4.76
CA TYR A 18 -8.97 -5.77 -4.98
C TYR A 18 -9.71 -6.50 -3.86
N MET A 19 -9.24 -7.66 -3.42
CA MET A 19 -9.88 -8.42 -2.34
C MET A 19 -9.88 -7.66 -1.01
N ASN A 20 -8.78 -6.95 -0.70
CA ASN A 20 -8.63 -6.28 0.59
C ASN A 20 -9.28 -4.89 0.62
N TRP A 21 -9.29 -4.19 -0.50
CA TRP A 21 -9.65 -2.77 -0.56
C TRP A 21 -10.80 -2.46 -1.51
N SER A 22 -11.29 -3.44 -2.27
CA SER A 22 -12.26 -3.23 -3.36
C SER A 22 -11.79 -2.19 -4.37
N ILE A 23 -10.47 -2.12 -4.60
CA ILE A 23 -9.83 -1.23 -5.57
C ILE A 23 -9.40 -2.08 -6.75
N LYS A 24 -9.97 -1.80 -7.92
CA LYS A 24 -9.64 -2.52 -9.15
C LYS A 24 -8.64 -1.69 -9.94
N LEU A 25 -7.42 -2.20 -10.05
CA LEU A 25 -6.43 -1.69 -11.01
C LEU A 25 -6.66 -2.37 -12.37
N THR A 26 -6.36 -1.67 -13.45
CA THR A 26 -6.40 -2.25 -14.81
C THR A 26 -5.41 -3.39 -14.96
N SER A 27 -5.55 -4.20 -16.01
CA SER A 27 -4.72 -5.38 -16.22
C SER A 27 -3.37 -5.10 -16.88
N THR A 28 -3.13 -3.88 -17.38
CA THR A 28 -1.97 -3.54 -18.21
C THR A 28 -0.88 -2.80 -17.43
N TYR A 29 -0.26 -3.49 -16.48
CA TYR A 29 0.84 -2.96 -15.67
C TYR A 29 2.04 -3.89 -15.64
N LYS A 30 3.17 -3.34 -15.20
CA LYS A 30 4.37 -4.08 -14.79
C LYS A 30 4.69 -3.72 -13.35
N GLU A 31 4.78 -4.71 -12.47
CA GLU A 31 5.32 -4.52 -11.13
C GLU A 31 6.85 -4.38 -11.23
N VAL A 32 7.38 -3.26 -10.73
CA VAL A 32 8.82 -2.94 -10.83
C VAL A 32 9.56 -3.10 -9.52
N TYR A 33 8.84 -3.03 -8.39
CA TYR A 33 9.41 -3.20 -7.07
C TYR A 33 8.31 -3.62 -6.09
N SER A 34 8.69 -4.45 -5.11
CA SER A 34 7.82 -4.84 -4.00
C SER A 34 8.66 -5.05 -2.75
N LYS A 35 8.16 -4.59 -1.60
CA LYS A 35 8.72 -4.90 -0.28
C LYS A 35 7.60 -5.01 0.74
N ASP A 36 7.68 -6.02 1.58
CA ASP A 36 6.79 -6.18 2.72
C ASP A 36 7.61 -6.36 4.01
N SER A 37 6.95 -6.19 5.15
CA SER A 37 7.57 -6.32 6.48
C SER A 37 7.94 -7.77 6.86
N GLY A 38 7.79 -8.73 5.94
CA GLY A 38 8.05 -10.14 6.16
C GLY A 38 6.89 -10.91 6.79
N PRO A 39 7.07 -12.22 7.03
CA PRO A 39 6.03 -13.07 7.60
C PRO A 39 5.70 -12.66 9.04
N SER A 40 4.53 -12.06 9.23
CA SER A 40 3.89 -11.90 10.53
C SER A 40 2.92 -13.06 10.77
N PHE A 41 2.88 -13.57 12.00
CA PHE A 41 1.90 -14.59 12.40
C PHE A 41 0.45 -14.07 12.33
N HIS A 42 0.23 -12.76 12.18
CA HIS A 42 -1.09 -12.13 12.30
C HIS A 42 -1.54 -11.30 11.07
N VAL A 43 -0.91 -11.46 9.89
CA VAL A 43 -1.28 -10.79 8.60
C VAL A 43 -1.17 -9.25 8.62
N ASP A 44 -0.90 -8.69 9.79
CA ASP A 44 -0.50 -7.32 10.05
C ASP A 44 0.88 -7.03 9.48
N GLY A 45 1.08 -5.77 9.11
CA GLY A 45 2.35 -5.34 8.55
C GLY A 45 2.18 -4.31 7.45
N GLU A 46 3.33 -3.93 6.94
CA GLU A 46 3.48 -2.89 5.94
C GLU A 46 3.81 -3.53 4.61
N ARG A 47 3.26 -2.96 3.54
CA ARG A 47 3.48 -3.46 2.18
C ARG A 47 3.64 -2.28 1.25
N TYR A 48 4.55 -2.45 0.30
CA TYR A 48 4.91 -1.42 -0.64
C TYR A 48 5.14 -2.03 -2.01
N HIS A 49 4.46 -1.47 -3.02
CA HIS A 49 4.54 -1.93 -4.40
C HIS A 49 4.62 -0.76 -5.34
N ILE A 50 5.36 -0.93 -6.44
CA ILE A 50 5.46 0.04 -7.53
C ILE A 50 5.01 -0.63 -8.82
N PHE A 51 4.10 0.03 -9.52
CA PHE A 51 3.56 -0.44 -10.79
C PHE A 51 3.72 0.63 -11.87
N ASP A 52 4.28 0.23 -13.01
CA ASP A 52 4.38 1.05 -14.23
C ASP A 52 3.26 0.67 -15.20
N PHE A 53 2.63 1.68 -15.79
CA PHE A 53 1.51 1.53 -16.72
C PHE A 53 1.88 2.00 -18.12
N LYS A 54 1.22 1.42 -19.12
CA LYS A 54 1.42 1.82 -20.52
C LYS A 54 0.80 3.18 -20.83
N SER A 55 -0.41 3.43 -20.31
CA SER A 55 -1.11 4.71 -20.40
C SER A 55 -1.52 5.22 -19.02
N SER A 56 -1.55 6.55 -18.85
CA SER A 56 -2.10 7.20 -17.65
C SER A 56 -3.63 7.04 -17.58
N ASP A 57 -4.31 7.02 -18.73
CA ASP A 57 -5.76 6.83 -18.84
C ASP A 57 -6.24 5.54 -18.16
N ASP A 58 -5.40 4.50 -18.18
CA ASP A 58 -5.67 3.21 -17.56
C ASP A 58 -5.87 3.35 -16.04
N ILE A 59 -5.17 4.28 -15.39
CA ILE A 59 -5.27 4.53 -13.95
C ILE A 59 -6.30 5.60 -13.63
N GLU A 60 -6.28 6.71 -14.36
CA GLU A 60 -7.05 7.90 -14.03
C GLU A 60 -8.55 7.65 -14.08
N LEU A 61 -9.00 6.83 -15.02
CA LEU A 61 -10.42 6.43 -15.15
C LEU A 61 -10.86 5.40 -14.10
N SER A 62 -9.91 4.70 -13.48
CA SER A 62 -10.20 3.58 -12.56
C SER A 62 -10.41 4.03 -11.12
N LEU A 63 -10.06 5.26 -10.79
CA LEU A 63 -9.88 5.72 -9.43
C LEU A 63 -10.46 7.13 -9.23
N LYS A 64 -11.21 7.33 -8.14
CA LYS A 64 -11.71 8.66 -7.74
C LYS A 64 -10.65 9.33 -6.87
N TRP A 65 -9.86 10.21 -7.46
CA TRP A 65 -8.80 10.96 -6.79
C TRP A 65 -9.37 12.01 -5.84
N ASN A 66 -8.69 12.21 -4.71
CA ASN A 66 -8.97 13.32 -3.82
C ASN A 66 -7.86 14.36 -4.02
N ASP A 67 -8.22 15.63 -4.18
CA ASP A 67 -7.25 16.75 -4.34
C ASP A 67 -6.43 17.07 -3.08
N GLY A 68 -6.62 16.32 -2.00
CA GLY A 68 -6.07 16.69 -0.69
C GLY A 68 -4.70 16.09 -0.44
N ASN A 69 -3.64 16.66 -1.02
CA ASN A 69 -2.33 16.49 -0.39
C ASN A 69 -2.35 17.23 0.96
N ASN A 70 -2.11 16.52 2.05
CA ASN A 70 -2.12 17.08 3.40
C ASN A 70 -0.94 16.47 4.16
N THR A 71 -0.21 17.29 4.91
CA THR A 71 0.98 16.92 5.68
C THR A 71 0.78 15.66 6.54
N SER A 72 -0.44 15.38 6.99
CA SER A 72 -0.76 14.15 7.75
C SER A 72 -0.67 12.88 6.91
N ILE A 73 -1.03 12.94 5.62
CA ILE A 73 -0.95 11.83 4.68
C ILE A 73 0.52 11.56 4.33
N GLU A 74 1.28 12.60 4.00
CA GLU A 74 2.71 12.50 3.71
C GLU A 74 3.49 11.88 4.88
N SER A 75 3.21 12.33 6.11
CA SER A 75 3.83 11.77 7.32
C SER A 75 3.52 10.28 7.49
N ALA A 76 2.28 9.87 7.23
CA ALA A 76 1.88 8.46 7.31
C ALA A 76 2.53 7.60 6.21
N ILE A 77 2.64 8.11 4.99
CA ILE A 77 3.36 7.45 3.90
C ILE A 77 4.84 7.29 4.28
N ASN A 78 5.49 8.37 4.72
CA ASN A 78 6.90 8.36 5.11
C ASN A 78 7.18 7.39 6.26
N HIS A 79 6.27 7.27 7.24
CA HIS A 79 6.39 6.27 8.30
C HIS A 79 6.52 4.84 7.74
N VAL A 80 5.63 4.45 6.82
CA VAL A 80 5.66 3.11 6.21
C VAL A 80 6.92 2.89 5.39
N LEU A 81 7.31 3.86 4.57
CA LEU A 81 8.51 3.77 3.73
C LEU A 81 9.79 3.64 4.56
N ASN A 82 9.89 4.39 5.67
CA ASN A 82 11.02 4.32 6.58
C ASN A 82 11.07 3.00 7.34
N SER A 83 9.93 2.52 7.82
CA SER A 83 9.85 1.23 8.53
C SER A 83 10.25 0.07 7.62
N LEU A 84 9.81 0.09 6.36
CA LEU A 84 10.25 -0.88 5.35
C LEU A 84 11.69 -0.65 4.87
N THR A 85 12.36 0.44 5.27
CA THR A 85 13.71 0.80 4.80
C THR A 85 13.77 0.76 3.26
N ILE A 86 12.89 1.52 2.60
CA ILE A 86 12.86 1.59 1.13
C ILE A 86 14.13 2.30 0.62
N PRO A 87 14.85 1.76 -0.37
CA PRO A 87 15.98 2.47 -0.99
C PRO A 87 15.52 3.76 -1.69
N ASN A 88 16.37 4.80 -1.68
CA ASN A 88 16.05 6.11 -2.25
C ASN A 88 15.61 6.06 -3.72
N GLU A 89 16.18 5.17 -4.53
CA GLU A 89 15.82 4.99 -5.95
C GLU A 89 14.38 4.53 -6.18
N TYR A 90 13.73 4.00 -5.14
CA TYR A 90 12.35 3.55 -5.15
C TYR A 90 11.41 4.49 -4.39
N MET A 91 11.91 5.56 -3.74
CA MET A 91 11.06 6.49 -3.01
C MET A 91 10.18 7.31 -3.99
N PRO A 92 8.89 7.52 -3.69
CA PRO A 92 8.06 8.45 -4.45
C PRO A 92 8.51 9.89 -4.17
N ASP A 93 8.68 10.69 -5.23
CA ASP A 93 8.85 12.14 -5.07
C ASP A 93 7.48 12.80 -4.90
N LEU A 94 7.18 13.19 -3.66
CA LEU A 94 5.89 13.79 -3.30
C LEU A 94 5.79 15.27 -3.70
N ASN A 95 6.85 15.87 -4.23
CA ASN A 95 6.85 17.26 -4.71
C ASN A 95 6.41 17.39 -6.17
N LEU A 96 6.22 16.27 -6.88
CA LEU A 96 5.76 16.25 -8.26
C LEU A 96 4.25 16.53 -8.36
N ASN A 97 3.77 16.74 -9.58
CA ASN A 97 2.34 16.68 -9.86
C ASN A 97 1.85 15.24 -9.66
N ILE A 98 1.14 15.01 -8.55
CA ILE A 98 0.71 13.69 -8.12
C ILE A 98 -0.77 13.67 -7.77
N ASN A 99 -1.39 12.52 -7.98
CA ASN A 99 -2.73 12.24 -7.49
C ASN A 99 -2.64 11.26 -6.33
N ILE A 100 -3.34 11.54 -5.23
CA ILE A 100 -3.33 10.68 -4.04
C ILE A 100 -4.73 10.17 -3.73
N ILE A 101 -4.84 8.88 -3.43
CA ILE A 101 -6.03 8.27 -2.80
C ILE A 101 -5.65 7.68 -1.46
N LEU A 102 -6.48 7.98 -0.47
CA LEU A 102 -6.45 7.37 0.85
C LEU A 102 -7.75 6.61 1.07
N LYS A 103 -7.64 5.32 1.40
CA LYS A 103 -8.75 4.53 1.94
C LYS A 103 -8.37 3.94 3.28
N LYS A 104 -9.27 4.08 4.26
CA LYS A 104 -9.10 3.54 5.62
C LYS A 104 -10.19 2.51 5.92
N LYS A 105 -9.86 1.54 6.77
CA LYS A 105 -10.79 0.59 7.37
C LYS A 105 -11.07 0.95 8.83
N GLU A 106 -12.12 0.35 9.38
CA GLU A 106 -12.51 0.51 10.80
C GLU A 106 -11.43 0.01 11.78
N ASP A 107 -10.61 -0.95 11.36
CA ASP A 107 -9.48 -1.48 12.14
C ASP A 107 -8.24 -0.58 12.11
N PHE A 108 -8.35 0.62 11.55
CA PHE A 108 -7.29 1.59 11.30
C PHE A 108 -6.27 1.19 10.24
N SER A 109 -6.46 0.07 9.55
CA SER A 109 -5.67 -0.22 8.35
C SER A 109 -5.88 0.86 7.31
N ALA A 110 -4.82 1.22 6.59
CA ALA A 110 -4.87 2.21 5.52
C ALA A 110 -4.15 1.73 4.26
N ILE A 111 -4.66 2.14 3.11
CA ILE A 111 -3.97 2.09 1.83
C ILE A 111 -3.86 3.50 1.27
N TYR A 112 -2.67 3.80 0.77
CA TYR A 112 -2.33 5.02 0.05
C TYR A 112 -1.95 4.63 -1.37
N LEU A 113 -2.57 5.29 -2.34
CA LEU A 113 -2.21 5.19 -3.75
C LEU A 113 -1.66 6.54 -4.17
N VAL A 114 -0.39 6.58 -4.54
CA VAL A 114 0.27 7.79 -5.05
C VAL A 114 0.56 7.54 -6.52
N PHE A 115 -0.08 8.32 -7.40
CA PHE A 115 0.12 8.21 -8.83
C PHE A 115 0.87 9.44 -9.35
N VAL A 116 1.92 9.19 -10.13
CA VAL A 116 2.69 10.19 -10.85
C VAL A 116 2.34 10.07 -12.34
N PRO A 117 1.45 10.92 -12.88
CA PRO A 117 0.96 10.81 -14.25
C PRO A 117 2.07 10.84 -15.29
N ASP A 118 3.03 11.76 -15.15
CA ASP A 118 4.14 11.95 -16.08
C ASP A 118 5.01 10.70 -16.22
N ALA A 119 5.19 9.96 -15.12
CA ALA A 119 5.94 8.71 -15.08
C ALA A 119 5.06 7.48 -15.35
N LYS A 120 3.73 7.64 -15.42
CA LYS A 120 2.74 6.54 -15.48
C LYS A 120 2.97 5.50 -14.39
N ARG A 121 3.33 5.97 -13.20
CA ARG A 121 3.79 5.14 -12.09
C ARG A 121 2.87 5.28 -10.90
N LEU A 122 2.44 4.14 -10.38
CA LEU A 122 1.63 4.02 -9.18
C LEU A 122 2.44 3.40 -8.06
N TYR A 123 2.46 4.09 -6.93
CA TYR A 123 2.96 3.59 -5.67
C TYR A 123 1.78 3.16 -4.80
N VAL A 124 1.82 1.91 -4.33
CA VAL A 124 0.82 1.35 -3.42
C VAL A 124 1.49 1.14 -2.08
N ILE A 125 0.97 1.81 -1.05
CA ILE A 125 1.50 1.77 0.31
C ILE A 125 0.39 1.30 1.23
N GLU A 126 0.58 0.18 1.90
CA GLU A 126 -0.39 -0.39 2.85
C GLU A 126 0.20 -0.42 4.25
N ASN A 127 -0.60 -0.02 5.22
CA ASN A 127 -0.37 -0.25 6.65
C ASN A 127 -1.55 -1.07 7.19
N ILE A 128 -1.34 -2.38 7.38
CA ILE A 128 -2.38 -3.32 7.81
C ILE A 128 -2.27 -3.55 9.31
N ILE A 129 -3.36 -3.25 10.03
CA ILE A 129 -3.42 -3.39 11.48
C ILE A 129 -4.40 -4.50 11.83
N HIS A 130 -3.94 -5.51 12.56
CA HIS A 130 -4.81 -6.52 13.15
C HIS A 130 -5.23 -6.13 14.58
N LYS A 131 -6.50 -6.34 14.94
CA LYS A 131 -7.19 -5.78 16.13
C LYS A 131 -6.72 -6.32 17.49
N ASN A 132 -5.56 -6.99 17.59
CA ASN A 132 -5.05 -7.53 18.86
C ASN A 132 -4.06 -6.62 19.61
N ARG A 133 -3.87 -5.37 19.18
CA ARG A 133 -3.31 -4.34 20.07
C ARG A 133 -4.40 -3.88 21.04
N LYS A 134 -4.72 -4.69 22.05
CA LYS A 134 -5.31 -4.17 23.30
C LYS A 134 -4.36 -3.08 23.79
N ARG A 135 -4.72 -1.81 23.58
CA ARG A 135 -4.14 -0.71 24.34
C ARG A 135 -4.42 -1.05 25.81
N ARG A 136 -3.43 -1.60 26.52
CA ARG A 136 -3.41 -1.60 27.98
C ARG A 136 -3.33 -0.13 28.38
N ILE A 137 -4.48 0.52 28.49
CA ILE A 137 -4.61 1.71 29.32
C ILE A 137 -4.43 1.18 30.74
N LEU A 138 -3.22 1.32 31.27
CA LEU A 138 -2.96 1.13 32.68
C LEU A 138 -3.64 2.31 33.38
N ILE A 139 -4.88 2.12 33.83
CA ILE A 139 -5.50 3.04 34.78
C ILE A 139 -4.68 2.87 36.06
N MET A 140 -3.72 3.77 36.30
CA MET A 140 -3.16 3.94 37.63
C MET A 140 -4.27 4.53 38.49
N SER A 141 -4.96 3.66 39.25
CA SER A 141 -5.70 4.09 40.42
C SER A 141 -4.70 4.71 41.39
N PHE A 142 -4.65 6.04 41.44
CA PHE A 142 -4.08 6.73 42.59
C PHE A 142 -5.08 6.55 43.73
N GLY A 143 -4.75 5.65 44.64
CA GLY A 143 -5.31 5.70 45.99
C GLY A 143 -4.53 6.73 46.80
N VAL A 144 -5.24 7.76 47.27
CA VAL A 144 -5.10 8.36 48.60
C VAL A 144 -6.49 8.83 49.02
#